data_AF-A0A7X3BWN1-F1
#
_entry.id   AF-A0A7X3BWN1-F1
#
_cell.length_a   1.000
_cell.length_b   1.000
_cell.length_c   1.000
_cell.angle_alpha   90.00
_cell.angle_beta   90.00
_cell.angle_gamma   90.00
#
_symmetry.space_group_name_H-M   'P 1'
#
loop_
_entity.id
_entity.type
_entity.pdbx_description
1 polymer ?
#
loop_
_entity_poly.entity_id
_entity_poly.type
_entity_poly.pdbx_seq_one_letter_code
_entity_poly.pdbx_strand_id
1 'polypeptide(L)'
;MNFTTSNINFFDELAQVKIPCFLSEDLLKLKNALSNGKKLEVTIVPERKKRSLNCNSYLWLLLGEMAAKLRTSKDELYLEMLSRYGVFTHIVVKPNVVDRVKGEWRTVRELGEVTVNGKTGVQLQCYFGSSTYDTQEFTRLLDGVIGEAKELGITLISDADKAIMLAEWGNKDG
;
A
#
# COMPACT_ATOMS: atom_id res chain seq x y z
N MET A 1 15.88 24.24 0.31
CA MET A 1 14.60 24.84 0.71
C MET A 1 13.51 24.34 -0.22
N ASN A 2 12.45 23.71 0.30
CA ASN A 2 11.33 23.19 -0.48
C ASN A 2 10.01 23.60 0.22
N PHE A 3 9.04 24.09 -0.54
CA PHE A 3 7.69 24.40 -0.05
C PHE A 3 6.70 24.37 -1.21
N THR A 4 5.43 24.13 -0.89
CA THR A 4 4.30 24.27 -1.82
C THR A 4 3.66 25.65 -1.63
N THR A 5 3.25 26.30 -2.72
CA THR A 5 2.46 27.53 -2.67
C THR A 5 1.51 27.61 -3.86
N SER A 6 0.30 28.12 -3.64
CA SER A 6 -0.64 28.53 -4.70
C SER A 6 -0.47 29.99 -5.11
N ASN A 7 0.38 30.75 -4.40
CA ASN A 7 0.58 32.18 -4.58
C ASN A 7 1.90 32.47 -5.30
N ILE A 8 1.89 32.31 -6.63
CA ILE A 8 2.98 32.76 -7.51
C ILE A 8 2.41 33.82 -8.45
N ASN A 9 2.98 35.03 -8.42
CA ASN A 9 2.59 36.10 -9.34
C ASN A 9 3.50 36.04 -10.56
N PHE A 10 2.91 36.02 -11.75
CA PHE A 10 3.63 36.07 -13.02
C PHE A 10 3.41 37.43 -13.69
N PHE A 11 4.50 38.10 -14.05
CA PHE A 11 4.50 39.36 -14.80
C PHE A 11 5.49 39.21 -15.97
N ASP A 12 4.99 39.08 -17.19
CA ASP A 12 5.77 38.74 -18.38
C ASP A 12 6.71 37.54 -18.13
N GLU A 13 8.02 37.75 -18.14
CA GLU A 13 9.05 36.72 -17.91
C GLU A 13 9.51 36.63 -16.43
N LEU A 14 8.86 37.36 -15.52
CA LEU A 14 9.19 37.39 -14.09
C LEU A 14 8.19 36.59 -13.26
N ALA A 15 8.71 35.66 -12.46
CA ALA A 15 7.95 34.94 -11.44
C ALA A 15 8.31 35.47 -10.04
N GLN A 16 7.34 36.04 -9.34
CA GLN A 16 7.48 36.46 -7.95
C GLN A 16 6.84 35.41 -7.02
N VAL A 17 7.69 34.76 -6.22
CA VAL A 17 7.27 33.73 -5.25
C VAL A 17 7.43 34.28 -3.83
N LYS A 18 6.34 34.31 -3.07
CA LYS A 18 6.40 34.67 -1.64
C LYS A 18 6.94 33.49 -0.85
N ILE A 19 8.12 33.66 -0.27
CA ILE A 19 8.74 32.63 0.58
C ILE A 19 8.10 32.70 1.99
N PRO A 20 7.62 31.57 2.54
CA PRO A 20 7.06 31.53 3.88
C PRO A 20 8.05 31.97 4.97
N CYS A 21 7.54 32.63 6.01
CA CYS A 21 8.37 33.21 7.08
C CYS A 21 9.18 32.16 7.87
N PHE A 22 8.71 30.92 7.95
CA PHE A 22 9.39 29.82 8.64
C PHE A 22 10.65 29.32 7.90
N LEU A 23 10.89 29.77 6.66
CA LEU A 23 12.09 29.46 5.88
C LEU A 23 13.11 30.61 5.90
N SER A 24 13.00 31.53 6.85
CA SER A 24 13.83 32.74 6.96
C SER A 24 15.33 32.44 7.05
N GLU A 25 15.73 31.39 7.76
CA GLU A 25 17.14 30.99 7.88
C GLU A 25 17.70 30.45 6.55
N ASP A 26 16.94 29.62 5.85
CA ASP A 26 17.32 29.09 4.54
C ASP A 26 17.42 30.22 3.50
N LEU A 27 16.51 31.19 3.56
CA LEU A 27 16.56 32.38 2.72
C LEU A 27 17.85 33.18 2.95
N LEU A 28 18.28 33.32 4.19
CA LEU A 28 19.53 34.02 4.53
C LEU A 28 20.76 33.30 3.94
N LYS A 29 20.79 31.96 4.01
CA LYS A 29 21.85 31.14 3.39
C LYS A 29 21.90 31.32 1.88
N LEU A 30 20.74 31.33 1.21
CA LEU A 30 20.66 31.55 -0.24
C LEU A 30 21.13 32.97 -0.64
N LYS A 31 20.73 34.00 0.12
CA LYS A 31 21.22 35.38 -0.09
C LYS A 31 22.73 35.46 0.03
N ASN A 32 23.31 34.84 1.06
CA ASN A 32 24.76 34.82 1.24
C ASN A 32 25.48 34.05 0.12
N ALA A 33 24.90 32.95 -0.38
CA ALA A 33 25.47 32.21 -1.51
C ALA A 33 25.53 33.07 -2.79
N LEU A 34 24.46 33.82 -3.09
CA LEU A 34 24.40 34.75 -4.21
C LEU A 34 25.42 35.89 -4.07
N SER A 35 25.52 36.50 -2.88
CA SER A 35 26.50 37.57 -2.61
C SER A 35 27.95 37.10 -2.76
N ASN A 36 28.20 35.80 -2.58
CA ASN A 36 29.50 35.17 -2.78
C ASN A 36 29.71 34.66 -4.22
N GLY A 37 28.87 35.09 -5.18
CA GLY A 37 29.00 34.76 -6.60
C GLY A 37 28.59 33.33 -6.99
N LYS A 38 27.94 32.57 -6.08
CA LYS A 38 27.45 31.23 -6.40
C LYS A 38 26.14 31.33 -7.19
N LYS A 39 25.98 30.44 -8.17
CA LYS A 39 24.70 30.27 -8.87
C LYS A 39 23.76 29.41 -8.04
N LEU A 40 22.48 29.76 -8.07
CA LEU A 40 21.41 28.95 -7.49
C LEU A 40 20.65 28.26 -8.60
N GLU A 41 20.37 26.98 -8.42
CA GLU A 41 19.44 26.23 -9.25
C GLU A 41 18.04 26.39 -8.67
N VAL A 42 17.05 26.69 -9.53
CA VAL A 42 15.67 26.92 -9.14
C VAL A 42 14.76 26.00 -9.93
N THR A 43 13.97 25.20 -9.21
CA THR A 43 13.01 24.26 -9.80
C THR A 43 11.61 24.63 -9.34
N ILE A 44 10.74 25.02 -10.28
CA ILE A 44 9.31 25.25 -10.06
C ILE A 44 8.56 24.19 -10.86
N VAL A 45 7.87 23.31 -10.16
CA VAL A 45 7.08 22.23 -10.77
C VAL A 45 5.64 22.31 -10.26
N PRO A 46 4.63 21.98 -11.08
CA PRO A 46 3.28 21.78 -10.58
C PRO A 46 3.31 20.76 -9.45
N GLU A 47 2.68 21.09 -8.33
CA GLU A 47 2.48 20.10 -7.27
C GLU A 47 1.61 18.99 -7.83
N ARG A 48 2.26 17.87 -8.17
CA ARG A 48 1.57 16.62 -8.37
C ARG A 48 1.28 16.13 -6.96
N LYS A 49 0.02 15.78 -6.65
CA LYS A 49 -0.28 14.98 -5.46
C LYS A 49 0.83 13.94 -5.36
N LYS A 50 1.61 13.94 -4.27
CA LYS A 50 2.37 12.73 -3.91
C LYS A 50 1.35 11.63 -4.10
N ARG A 51 1.62 10.64 -4.98
CA ARG A 51 0.72 9.48 -5.08
C ARG A 51 0.41 9.14 -3.65
N SER A 52 -0.85 9.27 -3.26
CA SER A 52 -1.30 8.88 -1.95
C SER A 52 -0.71 7.49 -1.71
N LEU A 53 -0.34 7.20 -0.47
CA LEU A 53 0.02 5.84 -0.12
C LEU A 53 -1.14 4.97 -0.60
N ASN A 54 -0.96 4.27 -1.70
CA ASN A 54 -2.05 3.49 -2.26
C ASN A 54 -2.30 2.37 -1.24
N CYS A 55 -3.55 2.01 -0.98
CA CYS A 55 -3.96 0.90 -0.12
C CYS A 55 -3.05 -0.34 -0.23
N ASN A 56 -2.60 -0.70 -1.44
CA ASN A 56 -1.63 -1.79 -1.62
C ASN A 56 -0.26 -1.48 -1.01
N SER A 57 0.30 -0.29 -1.26
CA SER A 57 1.57 0.13 -0.65
C SER A 57 1.48 0.23 0.87
N TYR A 58 0.32 0.63 1.41
CA TYR A 58 0.10 0.67 2.86
C TYR A 58 0.04 -0.72 3.49
N LEU A 59 -0.66 -1.66 2.84
CA LEU A 59 -0.67 -3.05 3.25
C LEU A 59 0.77 -3.59 3.39
N TRP A 60 1.60 -3.40 2.37
CA TRP A 60 2.99 -3.86 2.40
C TRP A 60 3.85 -3.15 3.44
N LEU A 61 3.58 -1.87 3.72
CA LEU A 61 4.26 -1.13 4.78
C LEU A 61 3.93 -1.71 6.16
N LEU A 62 2.64 -1.95 6.45
CA LEU A 62 2.19 -2.60 7.69
C LEU A 62 2.82 -3.98 7.86
N LEU A 63 2.78 -4.80 6.81
CA LEU A 63 3.39 -6.12 6.83
C LEU A 63 4.90 -6.07 7.07
N GLY A 64 5.60 -5.06 6.55
CA GLY A 64 7.03 -4.84 6.81
C GLY A 64 7.33 -4.55 8.27
N GLU A 65 6.57 -3.64 8.88
CA GLU A 65 6.72 -3.28 10.30
C GLU A 65 6.37 -4.46 11.22
N MET A 66 5.28 -5.16 10.93
CA MET A 66 4.86 -6.35 11.66
C MET A 66 5.90 -7.48 11.54
N ALA A 67 6.41 -7.74 10.33
CA ALA A 67 7.42 -8.75 10.08
C ALA A 67 8.72 -8.47 10.86
N ALA A 68 9.15 -7.20 10.92
CA ALA A 68 10.30 -6.80 11.73
C ALA A 68 10.10 -7.10 13.22
N LYS A 69 8.89 -6.84 13.75
CA LYS A 69 8.57 -7.09 15.16
C LYS A 69 8.43 -8.57 15.50
N LEU A 70 7.81 -9.34 14.61
CA LEU A 70 7.56 -10.78 14.76
C LEU A 70 8.77 -11.64 14.35
N ARG A 71 9.82 -11.04 13.75
CA ARG A 71 11.00 -11.73 13.21
C ARG A 71 10.64 -12.79 12.16
N THR A 72 9.72 -12.45 11.27
CA THR A 72 9.31 -13.25 10.10
C THR A 72 9.53 -12.45 8.82
N SER A 73 9.22 -13.02 7.66
CA SER A 73 9.21 -12.29 6.39
C SER A 73 7.85 -11.66 6.12
N LYS A 74 7.84 -10.53 5.41
CA LYS A 74 6.61 -9.90 4.93
C LYS A 74 5.77 -10.81 4.03
N ASP A 75 6.43 -11.74 3.31
CA ASP A 75 5.77 -12.63 2.35
C ASP A 75 5.05 -13.76 3.10
N GLU A 76 5.69 -14.40 4.09
CA GLU A 76 5.03 -15.38 4.97
C GLU A 76 3.84 -14.75 5.70
N LEU A 77 4.03 -13.55 6.27
CA LEU A 77 2.96 -12.83 6.95
C LEU A 77 1.82 -12.45 6.01
N TYR A 78 2.12 -12.08 4.76
CA TYR A 78 1.10 -11.83 3.73
C TYR A 78 0.25 -13.08 3.48
N LEU A 79 0.87 -14.26 3.33
CA LEU A 79 0.15 -15.52 3.13
C LEU A 79 -0.73 -15.87 4.34
N GLU A 80 -0.25 -15.60 5.56
CA GLU A 80 -1.05 -15.75 6.79
C GLU A 80 -2.26 -14.80 6.78
N MET A 81 -2.06 -13.52 6.46
CA MET A 81 -3.16 -12.55 6.40
C MET A 81 -4.19 -12.90 5.32
N LEU A 82 -3.75 -13.43 4.16
CA LEU A 82 -4.65 -13.98 3.15
C LEU A 82 -5.46 -15.15 3.71
N SER A 83 -4.84 -16.06 4.47
CA SER A 83 -5.54 -17.20 5.05
C SER A 83 -6.65 -16.81 6.03
N ARG A 84 -6.45 -15.70 6.76
CA ARG A 84 -7.37 -15.18 7.80
C ARG A 84 -8.46 -14.29 7.23
N TYR A 85 -8.09 -13.36 6.33
CA TYR A 85 -8.97 -12.28 5.88
C TYR A 85 -9.17 -12.22 4.36
N GLY A 86 -8.36 -12.97 3.60
CA GLY A 86 -8.39 -12.99 2.14
C GLY A 86 -9.66 -13.65 1.57
N VAL A 87 -9.84 -13.47 0.27
CA VAL A 87 -10.90 -14.08 -0.52
C VAL A 87 -10.41 -15.44 -1.00
N PHE A 88 -11.27 -16.45 -0.93
CA PHE A 88 -10.95 -17.80 -1.40
C PHE A 88 -12.10 -18.38 -2.22
N THR A 89 -11.78 -19.44 -2.96
CA THR A 89 -12.75 -20.34 -3.56
C THR A 89 -12.48 -21.78 -3.14
N HIS A 90 -13.50 -22.63 -3.23
CA HIS A 90 -13.34 -24.06 -3.04
C HIS A 90 -13.29 -24.76 -4.39
N ILE A 91 -12.31 -25.64 -4.54
CA ILE A 91 -12.21 -26.54 -5.69
C ILE A 91 -12.05 -27.97 -5.21
N VAL A 92 -12.60 -28.91 -5.97
CA VAL A 92 -12.38 -30.34 -5.76
C VAL A 92 -11.51 -30.86 -6.87
N VAL A 93 -10.38 -31.48 -6.52
CA VAL A 93 -9.42 -32.01 -7.48
C VAL A 93 -9.20 -33.49 -7.25
N LYS A 94 -8.66 -34.19 -8.26
CA LYS A 94 -8.28 -35.60 -8.11
C LYS A 94 -7.08 -35.71 -7.14
N PRO A 95 -6.98 -36.75 -6.31
CA PRO A 95 -5.89 -36.88 -5.33
C PRO A 95 -4.49 -36.79 -5.98
N ASN A 96 -4.33 -37.34 -7.19
CA ASN A 96 -3.05 -37.37 -7.90
C ASN A 96 -2.59 -36.01 -8.48
N VAL A 97 -3.41 -34.96 -8.44
CA VAL A 97 -3.05 -33.63 -8.94
C VAL A 97 -3.03 -32.55 -7.85
N VAL A 98 -3.24 -32.92 -6.58
CA VAL A 98 -3.32 -31.98 -5.44
C VAL A 98 -2.08 -31.11 -5.37
N ASP A 99 -0.88 -31.69 -5.36
CA ASP A 99 0.36 -30.94 -5.20
C ASP A 99 0.64 -30.00 -6.38
N ARG A 100 0.27 -30.42 -7.60
CA ARG A 100 0.36 -29.56 -8.77
C ARG A 100 -0.56 -28.35 -8.64
N VAL A 101 -1.80 -28.57 -8.20
CA VAL A 101 -2.77 -27.49 -8.01
C VAL A 101 -2.30 -26.55 -6.89
N LYS A 102 -1.77 -27.08 -5.79
CA LYS A 102 -1.20 -26.24 -4.72
C LYS A 102 -0.07 -25.33 -5.22
N GLY A 103 0.75 -25.78 -6.17
CA GLY A 103 1.82 -24.98 -6.78
C GLY A 103 1.34 -23.80 -7.65
N GLU A 104 0.11 -23.81 -8.14
CA GLU A 104 -0.44 -22.74 -9.00
C GLU A 104 -1.04 -21.58 -8.19
N TRP A 105 -1.28 -21.77 -6.89
CA TRP A 105 -1.92 -20.80 -6.01
C TRP A 105 -0.95 -20.27 -4.97
N ARG A 106 -1.17 -19.02 -4.54
CA ARG A 106 -0.30 -18.37 -3.53
C ARG A 106 -0.43 -19.04 -2.16
N THR A 107 -1.67 -19.31 -1.74
CA THR A 107 -2.01 -20.00 -0.50
C THR A 107 -3.13 -20.98 -0.77
N VAL A 108 -2.97 -22.21 -0.30
CA VAL A 108 -4.00 -23.25 -0.36
C VAL A 108 -4.09 -23.94 1.00
N ARG A 109 -5.32 -24.12 1.47
CA ARG A 109 -5.63 -24.98 2.61
C ARG A 109 -6.32 -26.23 2.11
N GLU A 110 -5.77 -27.39 2.45
CA GLU A 110 -6.42 -28.67 2.19
C GLU A 110 -7.48 -28.94 3.25
N LEU A 111 -8.72 -29.23 2.82
CA LEU A 111 -9.84 -29.50 3.72
C LEU A 111 -10.10 -31.00 3.91
N GLY A 112 -9.48 -31.84 3.06
CA GLY A 112 -9.56 -33.30 3.14
C GLY A 112 -10.29 -33.94 1.96
N GLU A 113 -10.52 -35.25 2.08
CA GLU A 113 -11.17 -36.05 1.04
C GLU A 113 -12.68 -35.82 0.99
N VAL A 114 -13.22 -35.79 -0.22
CA VAL A 114 -14.65 -35.66 -0.50
C VAL A 114 -15.07 -36.61 -1.62
N THR A 115 -16.26 -37.17 -1.53
CA THR A 115 -16.83 -38.03 -2.58
C THR A 115 -17.79 -37.22 -3.45
N VAL A 116 -17.47 -37.06 -4.73
CA VAL A 116 -18.33 -36.37 -5.71
C VAL A 116 -18.72 -37.37 -6.79
N ASN A 117 -20.02 -37.65 -6.94
CA ASN A 117 -20.56 -38.59 -7.93
C ASN A 117 -19.88 -39.98 -7.88
N GLY A 118 -19.62 -40.50 -6.67
CA GLY A 118 -19.00 -41.80 -6.46
C GLY A 118 -17.48 -41.86 -6.72
N LYS A 119 -16.84 -40.71 -6.94
CA LYS A 119 -15.38 -40.62 -7.10
C LYS A 119 -14.76 -39.83 -5.96
N THR A 120 -13.66 -40.33 -5.42
CA THR A 120 -12.87 -39.63 -4.40
C THR A 120 -12.12 -38.45 -5.02
N GLY A 121 -12.28 -37.29 -4.41
CA GLY A 121 -11.51 -36.07 -4.67
C GLY A 121 -10.97 -35.50 -3.37
N VAL A 122 -10.15 -34.47 -3.47
CA VAL A 122 -9.66 -33.68 -2.34
C VAL A 122 -10.18 -32.26 -2.49
N GLN A 123 -10.84 -31.76 -1.44
CA GLN A 123 -11.33 -30.38 -1.42
C GLN A 123 -10.21 -29.45 -0.96
N LEU A 124 -9.95 -28.44 -1.78
CA LEU A 124 -8.96 -27.39 -1.53
C LEU A 124 -9.68 -26.05 -1.39
N GLN A 125 -9.23 -25.26 -0.43
CA GLN A 125 -9.57 -23.86 -0.26
C GLN A 125 -8.40 -23.02 -0.80
N CYS A 126 -8.64 -22.35 -1.91
CA CYS A 126 -7.63 -21.64 -2.69
C CYS A 126 -7.81 -20.13 -2.57
N TYR A 127 -6.79 -19.42 -2.10
CA TYR A 127 -6.88 -17.99 -1.82
C TYR A 127 -6.39 -17.13 -2.99
N PHE A 128 -7.19 -16.13 -3.36
CA PHE A 128 -6.84 -15.16 -4.38
C PHE A 128 -5.85 -14.13 -3.83
N GLY A 129 -4.94 -13.66 -4.68
CA GLY A 129 -4.04 -12.55 -4.34
C GLY A 129 -4.80 -11.23 -4.31
N SER A 130 -4.43 -10.34 -3.39
CA SER A 130 -5.12 -9.04 -3.18
C SER A 130 -5.09 -8.09 -4.39
N SER A 131 -4.30 -8.39 -5.42
CA SER A 131 -4.30 -7.67 -6.70
C SER A 131 -5.54 -7.91 -7.56
N THR A 132 -6.34 -8.95 -7.26
CA THR A 132 -7.57 -9.27 -7.99
C THR A 132 -8.83 -8.84 -7.24
N TYR A 133 -8.67 -8.15 -6.10
CA TYR A 133 -9.77 -7.86 -5.19
C TYR A 133 -10.52 -6.62 -5.63
N ASP A 134 -11.83 -6.63 -5.45
CA ASP A 134 -12.61 -5.39 -5.47
C ASP A 134 -12.34 -4.54 -4.21
N THR A 135 -12.96 -3.37 -4.15
CA THR A 135 -12.76 -2.43 -3.03
C THR A 135 -13.22 -3.00 -1.69
N GLN A 136 -14.34 -3.73 -1.66
CA GLN A 136 -14.89 -4.29 -0.43
C GLN A 136 -14.01 -5.44 0.09
N GLU A 137 -13.60 -6.33 -0.81
CA GLU A 137 -12.69 -7.43 -0.53
C GLU A 137 -11.33 -6.93 -0.02
N PHE A 138 -10.75 -5.91 -0.65
CA PHE A 138 -9.49 -5.32 -0.21
C PHE A 138 -9.63 -4.62 1.14
N THR A 139 -10.73 -3.91 1.36
CA THR A 139 -11.00 -3.24 2.65
C THR A 139 -11.01 -4.25 3.80
N ARG A 140 -11.68 -5.40 3.62
CA ARG A 140 -11.72 -6.45 4.65
C ARG A 140 -10.32 -6.98 4.99
N LEU A 141 -9.49 -7.23 3.98
CA LEU A 141 -8.11 -7.66 4.18
C LEU A 141 -7.30 -6.60 4.95
N LEU A 142 -7.36 -5.35 4.49
CA LEU A 142 -6.60 -4.25 5.08
C LEU A 142 -7.04 -3.98 6.53
N ASP A 143 -8.34 -4.05 6.82
CA ASP A 143 -8.88 -3.89 8.17
C ASP A 143 -8.38 -4.95 9.13
N GLY A 144 -8.34 -6.22 8.71
CA GLY A 144 -7.77 -7.31 9.48
C GLY A 144 -6.29 -7.07 9.80
N VAL A 145 -5.50 -6.70 8.80
CA VAL A 145 -4.06 -6.42 8.96
C VAL A 145 -3.83 -5.23 9.90
N ILE A 146 -4.64 -4.18 9.81
CA ILE A 146 -4.57 -3.04 10.74
C ILE A 146 -4.90 -3.48 12.16
N GLY A 147 -5.88 -4.37 12.36
CA GLY A 147 -6.21 -4.93 13.67
C GLY A 147 -5.01 -5.63 14.30
N GLU A 148 -4.42 -6.56 13.56
CA GLU A 148 -3.22 -7.31 13.98
C GLU A 148 -2.03 -6.37 14.25
N ALA A 149 -1.82 -5.35 13.41
CA ALA A 149 -0.79 -4.33 13.62
C ALA A 149 -1.02 -3.51 14.90
N LYS A 150 -2.28 -3.13 15.19
CA LYS A 150 -2.65 -2.39 16.40
C LYS A 150 -2.41 -3.22 17.67
N GLU A 151 -2.70 -4.52 17.65
CA GLU A 151 -2.39 -5.44 18.75
C GLU A 151 -0.89 -5.54 19.01
N LEU A 152 -0.10 -5.45 17.94
CA LEU A 152 1.36 -5.33 18.01
C LEU A 152 1.83 -3.90 18.34
N GLY A 153 0.94 -2.95 18.65
CA GLY A 153 1.29 -1.57 18.99
C GLY A 153 1.88 -0.76 17.83
N ILE A 154 1.57 -1.14 16.58
CA ILE A 154 1.99 -0.46 15.36
C ILE A 154 0.82 0.38 14.83
N THR A 155 0.97 1.70 14.85
CA THR A 155 -0.01 2.64 14.27
C THR A 155 0.72 3.60 13.34
N LEU A 156 0.46 3.50 12.03
CA LEU A 156 1.21 4.24 11.01
C LEU A 156 0.48 5.49 10.49
N ILE A 157 -0.85 5.47 10.41
CA ILE A 157 -1.67 6.61 9.94
C ILE A 157 -2.99 6.70 10.73
N SER A 158 -3.68 7.83 10.61
CA SER A 158 -4.99 8.04 11.22
C SER A 158 -6.12 7.31 10.46
N ASP A 159 -7.25 7.07 11.12
CA ASP A 159 -8.43 6.48 10.47
C ASP A 159 -9.00 7.37 9.36
N ALA A 160 -8.81 8.70 9.45
CA ALA A 160 -9.20 9.65 8.41
C ALA A 160 -8.35 9.49 7.13
N ASP A 161 -7.03 9.35 7.28
CA ASP A 161 -6.12 9.13 6.15
C ASP A 161 -6.41 7.78 5.45
N LYS A 162 -6.75 6.76 6.25
CA LYS A 162 -7.18 5.45 5.74
C LYS A 162 -8.45 5.55 4.88
N ALA A 163 -9.47 6.29 5.34
CA ALA A 163 -10.72 6.44 4.60
C ALA A 163 -10.51 7.10 3.23
N ILE A 164 -9.64 8.11 3.17
CA ILE A 164 -9.26 8.78 1.92
C ILE A 164 -8.59 7.78 0.96
N MET A 165 -7.67 6.95 1.46
CA MET A 165 -6.97 5.97 0.64
C MET A 165 -7.92 4.92 0.05
N LEU A 166 -8.85 4.40 0.84
CA LEU A 166 -9.83 3.41 0.38
C LEU A 166 -10.75 3.98 -0.72
N ALA A 167 -11.17 5.23 -0.58
CA ALA A 167 -11.97 5.92 -1.59
C ALA A 167 -11.22 6.09 -2.92
N GLU A 168 -9.91 6.33 -2.87
CA GLU A 168 -9.08 6.47 -4.08
C GLU A 168 -8.80 5.13 -4.78
N TRP A 169 -8.87 4.00 -4.06
CA TRP A 169 -8.75 2.67 -4.66
C TRP A 169 -9.93 2.33 -5.57
N GLY A 170 -11.16 2.52 -5.10
CA GLY A 170 -12.38 2.18 -5.86
C GLY A 170 -12.60 3.02 -7.12
N ASN A 171 -11.94 4.18 -7.23
CA ASN A 171 -11.98 5.02 -8.43
C ASN A 171 -11.04 4.54 -9.56
N LYS A 172 -10.24 3.48 -9.37
CA LYS A 172 -9.44 2.87 -10.44
C LYS A 172 -10.20 1.83 -11.26
N ASP A 173 -11.35 1.39 -10.77
CA ASP A 173 -12.19 0.36 -11.41
C ASP A 173 -13.36 0.96 -12.22
N GLY A 174 -13.32 2.28 -12.48
CA GLY A 174 -14.32 3.04 -13.26
C GLY A 174 -13.80 3.55 -14.59
#